data_AF-R8D048-F1
#
_entry.id   AF-R8D048-F1
#
_cell.length_a   1.000
_cell.length_b   1.000
_cell.length_c   1.000
_cell.angle_alpha   90.00
_cell.angle_beta   90.00
_cell.angle_gamma   90.00
#
_symmetry.space_group_name_H-M   'P 1'
#
loop_
_entity.id
_entity.type
_entity.pdbx_description
1 polymer ?
#
loop_
_entity_poly.entity_id
_entity_poly.type
_entity_poly.pdbx_seq_one_letter_code
_entity_poly.pdbx_strand_id
1 'polypeptide(L)'
;MSDINKIAGENIRVFIESRDLMNTFLMERTGICKNAFYYILNGKGNIEEYIKKLSDFLKIDDSMYFYKTDYDYAKPKKPLHRKEALLKQVPGRNNNYELKDSIEVFFEFVELIDVLKAVQE
;
A
#
# COMPACT_ATOMS: atom_id res chain seq x y z
N MET A 1 -27.34 -1.46 2.14
CA MET A 1 -25.87 -1.45 2.03
C MET A 1 -25.38 -0.46 3.07
N SER A 2 -24.60 -0.89 4.06
CA SER A 2 -24.21 -0.03 5.19
C SER A 2 -23.30 1.10 4.70
N ASP A 3 -23.55 2.33 5.13
CA ASP A 3 -22.73 3.50 4.75
C ASP A 3 -21.25 3.30 5.11
N ILE A 4 -20.98 2.53 6.17
CA ILE A 4 -19.64 2.18 6.62
C ILE A 4 -18.85 1.36 5.58
N ASN A 5 -19.52 0.52 4.79
CA ASN A 5 -18.87 -0.30 3.76
C ASN A 5 -18.50 0.55 2.54
N LYS A 6 -19.31 1.55 2.21
CA LYS A 6 -18.98 2.52 1.15
C LYS A 6 -17.78 3.37 1.55
N ILE A 7 -17.75 3.84 2.80
CA ILE A 7 -16.62 4.59 3.37
C ILE A 7 -15.35 3.73 3.28
N ALA A 8 -15.40 2.46 3.70
CA ALA A 8 -14.26 1.58 3.63
C ALA A 8 -13.76 1.33 2.20
N GLY A 9 -14.68 1.09 1.26
CA GLY A 9 -14.34 0.91 -0.16
C GLY A 9 -13.64 2.14 -0.75
N GLU A 10 -14.15 3.33 -0.45
CA GLU A 10 -13.56 4.61 -0.86
C GLU A 10 -12.17 4.81 -0.25
N ASN A 11 -12.03 4.58 1.06
CA ASN A 11 -10.75 4.70 1.76
C ASN A 11 -9.67 3.76 1.18
N ILE A 12 -10.05 2.53 0.81
CA ILE A 12 -9.16 1.58 0.14
C ILE A 12 -8.76 2.12 -1.23
N ARG A 13 -9.71 2.65 -2.02
CA ARG A 13 -9.40 3.24 -3.33
C ARG A 13 -8.39 4.37 -3.20
N VAL A 14 -8.65 5.35 -2.32
CA VAL A 14 -7.75 6.48 -2.07
C VAL A 14 -6.39 6.02 -1.57
N PHE A 15 -6.33 5.00 -0.71
CA PHE A 15 -5.08 4.43 -0.22
C PHE A 15 -4.23 3.83 -1.35
N ILE A 16 -4.85 3.13 -2.30
CA ILE A 16 -4.19 2.48 -3.43
C ILE A 16 -3.69 3.53 -4.41
N GLU A 17 -4.56 4.47 -4.80
CA GLU A 17 -4.26 5.53 -5.78
C GLU A 17 -3.13 6.43 -5.28
N SER A 18 -3.17 6.85 -4.00
CA SER A 18 -2.11 7.69 -3.40
C SER A 18 -0.74 7.02 -3.26
N ARG A 19 -0.64 5.71 -3.51
CA ARG A 19 0.60 4.93 -3.40
C ARG A 19 1.02 4.33 -4.74
N ASP A 20 0.33 4.70 -5.81
CA ASP A 20 0.49 4.15 -7.16
C ASP A 20 0.51 2.61 -7.17
N LEU A 21 -0.30 2.00 -6.30
CA LEU A 21 -0.37 0.54 -6.20
C LEU A 21 -1.21 0.00 -7.35
N MET A 22 -0.63 -0.90 -8.14
CA MET A 22 -1.33 -1.51 -9.26
C MET A 22 -2.39 -2.50 -8.75
N ASN A 23 -3.64 -2.31 -9.17
CA ASN A 23 -4.77 -3.17 -8.77
C ASN A 23 -4.52 -4.66 -9.09
N THR A 24 -3.93 -4.96 -10.25
CA THR A 24 -3.62 -6.34 -10.66
C THR A 24 -2.62 -7.01 -9.71
N PHE A 25 -1.60 -6.27 -9.28
CA PHE A 25 -0.64 -6.75 -8.30
C PHE A 25 -1.31 -7.08 -6.95
N LEU A 26 -2.20 -6.21 -6.47
CA LEU A 26 -2.95 -6.46 -5.23
C LEU A 26 -3.85 -7.69 -5.35
N MET A 27 -4.57 -7.84 -6.47
CA MET A 27 -5.42 -9.01 -6.74
C MET A 27 -4.63 -10.31 -6.74
N GLU A 28 -3.50 -10.36 -7.44
CA GLU A 28 -2.63 -11.54 -7.52
C GLU A 28 -2.07 -11.94 -6.15
N ARG A 29 -1.62 -10.96 -5.36
CA ARG A 29 -0.99 -11.23 -4.06
C ARG A 29 -1.97 -11.58 -2.96
N THR A 30 -3.19 -11.08 -3.03
CA THR A 30 -4.24 -11.36 -2.04
C THR A 30 -5.14 -12.54 -2.44
N GLY A 31 -5.05 -13.01 -3.69
CA GLY A 31 -5.96 -14.02 -4.24
C GLY A 31 -7.40 -13.52 -4.42
N ILE A 32 -7.63 -12.20 -4.36
CA ILE A 32 -8.95 -11.61 -4.57
C ILE A 32 -9.23 -11.57 -6.07
N CYS A 33 -10.30 -12.24 -6.51
CA CYS A 33 -10.68 -12.22 -7.92
C CYS A 33 -11.16 -10.84 -8.35
N LYS A 34 -11.06 -10.54 -9.65
CA LYS A 34 -11.37 -9.23 -10.23
C LYS A 34 -12.73 -8.67 -9.80
N ASN A 35 -13.78 -9.48 -9.89
CA ASN A 35 -15.14 -9.04 -9.56
C ASN A 35 -15.26 -8.70 -8.07
N ALA A 36 -14.71 -9.53 -7.18
CA ALA A 36 -14.69 -9.26 -5.76
C ALA A 36 -13.89 -7.99 -5.43
N PHE A 37 -12.73 -7.80 -6.07
CA PHE A 37 -11.89 -6.63 -5.91
C PHE A 37 -12.65 -5.33 -6.17
N TYR A 38 -13.32 -5.24 -7.32
CA TYR A 38 -14.10 -4.05 -7.65
C TYR A 38 -15.40 -3.93 -6.84
N TYR A 39 -15.98 -5.02 -6.34
CA TYR A 39 -17.09 -4.92 -5.40
C TYR A 39 -16.66 -4.26 -4.09
N ILE A 40 -15.50 -4.62 -3.54
CA ILE A 40 -14.93 -4.00 -2.34
C ILE A 40 -14.74 -2.50 -2.54
N LEU A 41 -14.08 -2.08 -3.63
CA LEU A 41 -13.84 -0.67 -3.92
C LEU A 41 -15.15 0.13 -4.04
N ASN A 42 -16.25 -0.52 -4.42
CA ASN A 42 -17.58 0.08 -4.50
C ASN A 42 -18.40 -0.10 -3.20
N GLY A 43 -17.81 -0.62 -2.13
CA GLY A 43 -18.50 -0.88 -0.86
C GLY A 43 -19.54 -2.00 -0.89
N LYS A 44 -19.43 -2.93 -1.85
CA LYS A 44 -20.39 -3.99 -2.13
C LYS A 44 -19.92 -5.37 -1.67
N GLY A 45 -20.88 -6.22 -1.29
CA GLY A 45 -20.63 -7.62 -0.94
C GLY A 45 -20.06 -7.82 0.47
N ASN A 46 -19.41 -8.97 0.67
CA ASN A 46 -18.74 -9.33 1.92
C ASN A 46 -17.37 -8.64 2.03
N ILE A 47 -17.39 -7.32 2.27
CA ILE A 47 -16.18 -6.49 2.25
C ILE A 47 -15.18 -6.85 3.36
N GLU A 48 -15.66 -7.34 4.51
CA GLU A 48 -14.85 -7.60 5.71
C GLU A 48 -13.79 -8.69 5.48
N GLU A 49 -14.16 -9.81 4.84
CA GLU A 49 -13.23 -10.89 4.50
C GLU A 49 -12.09 -10.38 3.61
N TYR A 50 -12.41 -9.51 2.66
CA TYR A 50 -11.43 -9.02 1.72
C TYR A 50 -10.57 -7.87 2.27
N ILE A 51 -11.14 -7.02 3.13
CA ILE A 51 -10.38 -6.05 3.91
C ILE A 51 -9.35 -6.78 4.77
N LYS A 52 -9.71 -7.92 5.37
CA LYS A 52 -8.77 -8.74 6.11
C LYS A 52 -7.63 -9.25 5.22
N LYS A 53 -7.93 -9.82 4.05
CA LYS A 53 -6.88 -10.27 3.09
C LYS A 53 -5.95 -9.14 2.66
N LEU A 54 -6.50 -7.95 2.39
CA LEU A 54 -5.71 -6.76 2.06
C LEU A 54 -4.84 -6.31 3.25
N SER A 55 -5.40 -6.29 4.46
CA SER A 55 -4.69 -5.86 5.67
C SER A 55 -3.57 -6.81 6.04
N ASP A 56 -3.79 -8.13 5.92
CA ASP A 56 -2.78 -9.18 6.15
C ASP A 56 -1.61 -9.06 5.17
N PHE A 57 -1.90 -8.74 3.91
CA PHE A 57 -0.88 -8.50 2.88
C PHE A 57 -0.13 -7.20 3.11
N LEU A 58 -0.83 -6.10 3.41
CA LEU A 58 -0.27 -4.77 3.63
C LEU A 58 0.35 -4.58 5.01
N LYS A 59 0.28 -5.59 5.89
CA LYS A 59 0.76 -5.55 7.28
C LYS A 59 0.12 -4.40 8.07
N ILE A 60 -1.19 -4.30 7.95
CA ILE A 60 -2.02 -3.35 8.71
C ILE A 60 -2.65 -4.14 9.86
N ASP A 61 -2.17 -3.91 11.08
CA ASP A 61 -2.62 -4.65 12.27
C ASP A 61 -4.00 -4.18 12.78
N ASP A 62 -4.37 -2.94 12.45
CA ASP A 62 -5.63 -2.34 12.87
C ASP A 62 -6.77 -2.78 11.94
N SER A 63 -7.66 -3.63 12.44
CA SER A 63 -8.84 -4.11 11.69
C SER A 63 -9.83 -3.00 11.34
N MET A 64 -9.81 -1.89 12.09
CA MET A 64 -10.62 -0.70 11.82
C MET A 64 -9.92 0.30 10.91
N TYR A 65 -8.69 0.01 10.44
CA TYR A 65 -7.86 0.96 9.72
C TYR A 65 -8.62 1.64 8.58
N PHE A 66 -9.25 0.87 7.67
CA PHE A 66 -9.97 1.42 6.52
C PHE A 66 -11.35 1.99 6.83
N TYR A 67 -11.83 1.85 8.06
CA TYR A 67 -13.14 2.35 8.47
C TYR A 67 -13.07 3.75 9.11
N LYS A 68 -11.86 4.28 9.33
CA LYS A 68 -11.65 5.62 9.91
C LYS A 68 -12.11 6.71 8.94
N THR A 69 -12.89 7.65 9.45
CA THR A 69 -13.42 8.81 8.70
C THR A 69 -12.56 10.06 8.86
N ASP A 70 -11.67 10.08 9.86
CA ASP A 70 -10.79 11.19 10.22
C ASP A 70 -9.33 10.96 9.80
N TYR A 71 -9.09 10.00 8.90
CA TYR A 71 -7.76 9.64 8.43
C TYR A 71 -7.54 10.07 6.97
N ASP A 72 -6.42 10.76 6.71
CA ASP A 72 -6.03 11.18 5.36
C ASP A 72 -5.27 10.06 4.64
N TYR A 73 -6.00 9.23 3.90
CA TYR A 73 -5.40 8.13 3.12
C TYR A 73 -4.63 8.61 1.90
N ALA A 74 -4.88 9.84 1.44
CA ALA A 74 -4.27 10.43 0.24
C ALA A 74 -2.83 10.88 0.49
N LYS A 75 -2.44 11.07 1.75
CA LYS A 75 -1.05 11.33 2.13
C LYS A 75 -0.33 10.03 2.47
N PRO A 76 0.50 9.47 1.57
CA PRO A 76 1.40 8.40 1.96
C PRO A 76 2.31 8.88 3.10
N LYS A 77 2.51 8.06 4.12
CA LYS A 77 3.57 8.30 5.10
C LYS A 77 4.88 8.41 4.32
N LYS A 78 5.66 9.47 4.57
CA LYS A 78 6.83 9.91 3.79
C LYS A 78 7.67 8.76 3.19
N PRO A 79 8.19 8.89 1.95
CA PRO A 79 9.03 7.88 1.29
C PRO A 79 10.20 7.36 2.14
N LEU A 80 10.81 8.22 2.95
CA LEU A 80 11.86 7.87 3.92
C LEU A 80 11.45 6.71 4.85
N HIS A 81 10.19 6.70 5.28
CA HIS A 81 9.65 5.64 6.14
C HIS A 81 9.50 4.31 5.39
N ARG A 82 9.36 4.36 4.06
CA ARG A 82 9.24 3.19 3.17
C ARG A 82 10.60 2.54 2.95
N LYS A 83 11.67 3.32 2.72
CA LYS A 83 13.07 2.82 2.64
C LYS A 83 13.45 2.08 3.92
N GLU A 84 13.29 2.73 5.06
CA GLU A 84 13.64 2.14 6.36
C GLU A 84 12.80 0.90 6.70
N ALA A 85 11.51 0.90 6.38
CA ALA A 85 10.63 -0.25 6.60
C ALA A 85 10.96 -1.44 5.68
N LEU A 86 11.41 -1.19 4.45
CA LEU A 86 11.85 -2.23 3.51
C LEU A 86 13.19 -2.84 3.95
N LEU A 87 14.15 -2.00 4.33
CA LEU A 87 15.46 -2.44 4.81
C LEU A 87 15.37 -3.27 6.10
N LYS A 88 14.39 -2.97 6.98
CA LYS A 88 14.10 -3.77 8.20
C LYS A 88 13.47 -5.13 7.91
N GLN A 89 12.82 -5.30 6.77
CA GLN A 89 12.19 -6.56 6.37
C GLN A 89 13.14 -7.52 5.65
N VAL A 90 14.32 -7.05 5.21
CA VAL A 90 15.37 -7.92 4.67
C VAL A 90 16.02 -8.66 5.84
N PRO A 91 15.85 -10.00 5.97
CA PRO A 91 16.40 -10.74 7.10
C PRO A 91 17.93 -10.70 7.05
N GLY A 92 18.58 -10.31 8.15
CA GLY A 92 20.05 -10.28 8.26
C GLY A 92 20.72 -11.66 8.33
N ARG A 93 19.99 -12.74 8.03
CA ARG A 93 20.47 -14.11 8.14
C ARG A 93 20.83 -14.61 6.74
N ASN A 94 22.14 -14.60 6.47
CA ASN A 94 22.83 -15.13 5.29
C ASN A 94 22.74 -14.25 4.02
N ASN A 95 23.87 -13.64 3.66
CA ASN A 95 24.25 -13.11 2.34
C ASN A 95 23.33 -12.08 1.64
N ASN A 96 22.24 -11.61 2.26
CA ASN A 96 21.36 -10.59 1.68
C ASN A 96 21.91 -9.16 1.77
N TYR A 97 23.20 -8.97 2.05
CA TYR A 97 23.84 -7.65 2.01
C TYR A 97 23.74 -7.04 0.62
N GLU A 98 23.96 -7.81 -0.45
CA GLU A 98 23.79 -7.33 -1.83
C GLU A 98 22.37 -6.86 -2.12
N LEU A 99 21.34 -7.54 -1.60
CA LEU A 99 19.94 -7.12 -1.77
C LEU A 99 19.66 -5.83 -0.99
N LYS A 100 20.18 -5.71 0.23
CA LYS A 100 20.02 -4.53 1.07
C LYS A 100 20.70 -3.31 0.43
N ASP A 101 21.93 -3.48 -0.04
CA ASP A 101 22.71 -2.43 -0.70
C ASP A 101 22.07 -2.04 -2.04
N SER A 102 21.55 -3.01 -2.80
CA SER A 102 20.83 -2.75 -4.04
C SER A 102 19.55 -1.94 -3.83
N ILE A 103 18.81 -2.22 -2.74
CA ILE A 103 17.62 -1.44 -2.35
C ILE A 103 18.04 -0.01 -1.95
N GLU A 104 19.13 0.12 -1.21
CA GLU A 104 19.64 1.43 -0.76
C GLU A 104 20.04 2.31 -1.95
N VAL A 105 20.81 1.77 -2.90
CA VAL A 105 21.19 2.44 -4.15
C VAL A 105 19.96 2.80 -5.00
N PHE A 106 18.96 1.92 -5.08
CA PHE A 106 17.72 2.22 -5.81
C PHE A 106 16.99 3.44 -5.24
N PHE A 107 16.91 3.56 -3.91
CA PHE A 107 16.29 4.73 -3.28
C PHE A 107 17.10 6.02 -3.52
N GLU A 108 18.44 5.96 -3.50
CA GLU A 108 19.29 7.11 -3.83
C GLU A 108 19.07 7.58 -5.28
N PHE A 109 18.89 6.66 -6.24
CA PHE A 109 18.54 7.02 -7.61
C PHE A 109 17.17 7.69 -7.73
N VAL A 110 16.16 7.19 -7.01
CA VAL A 110 14.83 7.80 -7.00
C VAL A 110 14.89 9.22 -6.42
N GLU A 111 15.59 9.42 -5.31
CA GLU A 111 15.79 10.74 -4.70
C GLU A 111 16.51 11.70 -5.65
N LEU A 112 17.52 11.22 -6.38
CA LEU A 112 18.21 12.02 -7.41
C LEU A 112 17.26 12.43 -8.55
N ILE A 113 16.39 11.54 -9.02
CA ILE A 113 15.39 11.86 -10.05
C ILE A 113 14.43 12.95 -9.56
N ASP A 114 13.99 12.87 -8.31
CA ASP A 114 13.10 13.88 -7.73
C ASP A 114 13.78 15.25 -7.60
N VAL A 115 15.07 15.30 -7.21
CA VAL A 115 15.87 16.52 -7.22
C VAL A 115 15.99 17.11 -8.63
N LEU A 116 16.26 16.26 -9.63
CA LEU A 116 16.39 16.71 -11.03
C LEU A 116 15.07 17.25 -11.59
N LYS A 117 13.93 16.65 -11.25
CA LYS A 117 12.61 17.18 -11.61
C LYS A 117 12.37 18.55 -10.98
N ALA A 118 12.70 18.71 -9.69
CA ALA A 118 12.51 19.97 -8.98
C ALA A 118 13.40 21.12 -9.50
N VAL A 119 14.50 20.82 -10.19
CA VAL A 119 15.37 21.82 -10.84
C VAL A 119 14.87 22.22 -12.23
N GLN A 120 13.96 21.45 -12.83
CA GLN A 120 13.36 21.74 -14.14
C GLN A 120 12.04 22.52 -14.06
N GLU A 121 11.53 22.77 -12.85
CA GLU A 121 10.41 23.69 -12.56
C GLU A 121 10.92 25.08 -12.15
#